data_AF-A0A1J4VBF6-F1
#
_entry.id   AF-A0A1J4VBF6-F1
#
_cell.length_a   1.000
_cell.length_b   1.000
_cell.length_c   1.000
_cell.angle_alpha   90.00
_cell.angle_beta   90.00
_cell.angle_gamma   90.00
#
_symmetry.space_group_name_H-M   'P 1'
#
loop_
_entity.id
_entity.type
_entity.pdbx_description
1 polymer ?
#
loop_
_entity_poly.entity_id
_entity_poly.type
_entity_poly.pdbx_seq_one_letter_code
_entity_poly.pdbx_strand_id
1 'polypeptide(L)'
;MKKANFAHWKQMEWIGFYFQFLCERYLSGIIEIPGPRYGRVEFDGFKNIPWDFKAHAMNTSSHQIIVNDSEATAKGIKDYGEVGLILALGKVLYNDEDRTFQKWHEALKGGKSKYVIERIERGAWSRLRKVSFDLQQISFIKITDNTLVKCGSFQRDFRNAGGQPRREKVLLDLEKIDDELVHFIEF
;
A
#
# COMPACT_ATOMS: atom_id res chain seq x y z
N MET A 1 -12.87 -9.30 -5.09
CA MET A 1 -12.63 -9.36 -3.62
C MET A 1 -13.81 -9.91 -2.81
N LYS A 2 -14.95 -9.21 -2.64
CA LYS A 2 -16.05 -9.67 -1.74
C LYS A 2 -16.56 -11.09 -2.04
N LYS A 3 -16.85 -11.40 -3.31
CA LYS A 3 -17.29 -12.75 -3.74
C LYS A 3 -16.23 -13.85 -3.49
N ALA A 4 -14.96 -13.47 -3.47
CA ALA A 4 -13.83 -14.35 -3.21
C ALA A 4 -13.46 -14.41 -1.71
N ASN A 5 -14.27 -13.80 -0.82
CA ASN A 5 -14.03 -13.70 0.61
C ASN A 5 -12.64 -13.15 1.00
N PHE A 6 -12.06 -12.28 0.18
CA PHE A 6 -10.73 -11.73 0.42
C PHE A 6 -10.73 -10.80 1.64
N ALA A 7 -9.89 -11.06 2.65
CA ALA A 7 -9.97 -10.44 3.99
C ALA A 7 -10.10 -8.90 3.98
N HIS A 8 -9.44 -8.24 3.02
CA HIS A 8 -9.35 -6.79 2.96
C HIS A 8 -10.40 -6.11 2.08
N TRP A 9 -11.42 -6.84 1.58
CA TRP A 9 -12.45 -6.27 0.68
C TRP A 9 -13.21 -5.08 1.27
N LYS A 10 -13.23 -4.96 2.60
CA LYS A 10 -13.90 -3.87 3.35
C LYS A 10 -13.01 -2.62 3.55
N GLN A 11 -11.74 -2.64 3.17
CA GLN A 11 -10.83 -1.53 3.46
C GLN A 11 -11.10 -0.31 2.56
N MET A 12 -10.76 0.90 3.04
CA MET A 12 -10.97 2.13 2.24
C MET A 12 -9.96 2.22 1.09
N GLU A 13 -8.75 1.72 1.33
CA GLU A 13 -7.63 1.59 0.41
C GLU A 13 -7.84 0.40 -0.56
N TRP A 14 -9.07 0.25 -1.07
CA TRP A 14 -9.51 -0.92 -1.82
C TRP A 14 -8.65 -1.18 -3.06
N ILE A 15 -8.07 -0.16 -3.69
CA ILE A 15 -7.21 -0.29 -4.88
C ILE A 15 -5.95 -1.08 -4.54
N GLY A 16 -5.28 -0.75 -3.42
CA GLY A 16 -4.07 -1.45 -3.01
C GLY A 16 -4.36 -2.93 -2.72
N PHE A 17 -5.44 -3.18 -1.97
CA PHE A 17 -5.87 -4.55 -1.68
C PHE A 17 -6.42 -5.29 -2.90
N TYR A 18 -6.99 -4.58 -3.87
CA TYR A 18 -7.43 -5.18 -5.12
C TYR A 18 -6.22 -5.58 -5.97
N PHE A 19 -5.21 -4.72 -6.06
CA PHE A 19 -3.96 -5.04 -6.74
C PHE A 19 -3.27 -6.24 -6.10
N GLN A 20 -3.14 -6.25 -4.77
CA GLN A 20 -2.66 -7.42 -4.02
C GLN A 20 -3.47 -8.68 -4.36
N PHE A 21 -4.80 -8.62 -4.32
CA PHE A 21 -5.67 -9.75 -4.70
C PHE A 21 -5.42 -10.26 -6.13
N LEU A 22 -5.11 -9.36 -7.09
CA LEU A 22 -4.77 -9.77 -8.45
C LEU A 22 -3.37 -10.41 -8.51
N CYS A 23 -2.38 -9.84 -7.82
CA CYS A 23 -1.05 -10.42 -7.71
C CYS A 23 -1.11 -11.83 -7.10
N GLU A 24 -1.84 -12.03 -5.99
CA GLU A 24 -2.02 -13.34 -5.37
C GLU A 24 -2.66 -14.35 -6.33
N ARG A 25 -3.63 -13.91 -7.13
CA ARG A 25 -4.32 -14.77 -8.08
C ARG A 25 -3.46 -15.16 -9.28
N TYR A 26 -2.70 -14.22 -9.83
CA TYR A 26 -1.99 -14.42 -11.11
C TYR A 26 -0.51 -14.76 -10.95
N LEU A 27 0.10 -14.42 -9.81
CA LEU A 27 1.52 -14.66 -9.55
C LEU A 27 1.79 -15.85 -8.63
N SER A 28 0.77 -16.49 -8.05
CA SER A 28 0.94 -17.63 -7.12
C SER A 28 1.66 -18.85 -7.73
N GLY A 29 1.68 -19.00 -9.06
CA GLY A 29 2.47 -20.03 -9.73
C GLY A 29 3.95 -19.65 -9.97
N ILE A 30 4.35 -18.42 -9.63
CA ILE A 30 5.65 -17.82 -9.96
C ILE A 30 6.36 -17.27 -8.71
N ILE A 31 5.58 -16.75 -7.76
CA ILE A 31 6.01 -16.12 -6.51
C ILE A 31 5.35 -16.90 -5.36
N GLU A 32 6.12 -17.23 -4.33
CA GLU A 32 5.60 -17.80 -3.09
C GLU A 32 4.81 -16.74 -2.33
N ILE A 33 3.62 -17.07 -1.84
CA ILE A 33 2.72 -16.13 -1.17
C ILE A 33 2.16 -16.80 0.10
N PRO A 34 2.32 -16.19 1.29
CA PRO A 34 3.03 -14.94 1.55
C PRO A 34 4.57 -15.11 1.52
N GLY A 35 5.29 -13.99 1.56
CA GLY A 35 6.74 -13.97 1.71
C GLY A 35 7.22 -14.06 3.16
N PRO A 36 8.52 -13.83 3.44
CA PRO A 36 9.07 -13.91 4.78
C PRO A 36 8.46 -12.88 5.74
N ARG A 37 8.46 -13.21 7.03
CA ARG A 37 7.87 -12.42 8.10
C ARG A 37 8.91 -11.94 9.10
N TYR A 38 8.87 -10.65 9.42
CA TYR A 38 9.71 -10.00 10.43
C TYR A 38 8.85 -9.39 11.54
N GLY A 39 8.74 -10.11 12.66
CA GLY A 39 7.86 -9.74 13.76
C GLY A 39 6.39 -9.83 13.34
N ARG A 40 5.72 -8.67 13.16
CA ARG A 40 4.30 -8.58 12.75
C ARG A 40 4.11 -8.20 11.29
N VAL A 41 5.20 -7.97 10.56
CA VAL A 41 5.17 -7.51 9.17
C VAL A 41 5.55 -8.70 8.30
N GLU A 42 4.73 -8.99 7.30
CA GLU A 42 4.91 -10.06 6.33
C GLU A 42 4.95 -9.44 4.95
N PHE A 43 5.93 -9.84 4.14
CA PHE A 43 5.99 -9.43 2.74
C PHE A 43 4.89 -10.14 1.95
N ASP A 44 4.32 -9.47 0.95
CA ASP A 44 3.20 -10.01 0.18
C ASP A 44 3.60 -11.25 -0.65
N GLY A 45 4.87 -11.36 -1.05
CA GLY A 45 5.39 -12.55 -1.70
C GLY A 45 6.91 -12.73 -1.61
N PHE A 46 7.40 -13.85 -2.11
CA PHE A 46 8.83 -14.17 -2.15
C PHE A 46 9.21 -14.86 -3.47
N LYS A 47 10.27 -14.35 -4.10
CA LYS A 47 10.92 -14.99 -5.25
C LYS A 47 12.36 -14.52 -5.31
N ASN A 48 13.28 -15.34 -4.80
CA ASN A 48 14.69 -15.04 -4.53
C ASN A 48 14.90 -13.91 -3.49
N ILE A 49 14.06 -12.88 -3.54
CA ILE A 49 14.00 -11.75 -2.63
C ILE A 49 12.54 -11.57 -2.16
N PRO A 50 12.31 -10.91 -1.01
CA PRO A 50 10.96 -10.54 -0.56
C PRO A 50 10.35 -9.47 -1.47
N TRP A 51 9.05 -9.56 -1.75
CA TRP A 51 8.31 -8.60 -2.57
C TRP A 51 7.10 -8.05 -1.83
N ASP A 52 6.85 -6.76 -2.00
CA ASP A 52 5.68 -6.06 -1.49
C ASP A 52 4.85 -5.52 -2.67
N PHE A 53 3.52 -5.61 -2.59
CA PHE A 53 2.61 -5.16 -3.65
C PHE A 53 1.93 -3.86 -3.23
N LYS A 54 2.06 -2.82 -4.05
CA LYS A 54 1.49 -1.50 -3.75
C LYS A 54 0.82 -0.89 -4.97
N ALA A 55 -0.14 -0.02 -4.69
CA ALA A 55 -0.78 0.80 -5.71
C ALA A 55 -0.72 2.28 -5.30
N HIS A 56 -0.37 3.14 -6.24
CA HIS A 56 -0.23 4.58 -6.03
C HIS A 56 -0.97 5.35 -7.12
N ALA A 57 -1.60 6.45 -6.70
CA ALA A 57 -2.31 7.32 -7.62
C ALA A 57 -1.29 8.28 -8.26
N MET A 58 -1.35 8.51 -9.57
CA MET A 58 -0.41 9.41 -10.25
C MET A 58 -0.85 10.87 -10.19
N ASN A 59 -2.16 11.13 -10.20
CA ASN A 59 -2.72 12.47 -10.16
C ASN A 59 -2.82 13.02 -8.73
N THR A 60 -1.69 13.03 -8.02
CA THR A 60 -1.52 13.64 -6.69
C THR A 60 -0.32 14.59 -6.73
N SER A 61 -0.30 15.58 -5.84
CA SER A 61 0.83 16.53 -5.74
C SER A 61 2.10 15.94 -5.12
N SER A 62 2.03 14.73 -4.57
CA SER A 62 3.16 14.04 -3.96
C SER A 62 3.51 12.79 -4.75
N HIS A 63 4.78 12.69 -5.14
CA HIS A 63 5.42 11.50 -5.74
C HIS A 63 6.03 10.58 -4.68
N GLN A 64 5.70 10.80 -3.41
CA GLN A 64 6.18 9.99 -2.30
C GLN A 64 5.23 8.83 -2.00
N ILE A 65 5.79 7.64 -1.86
CA ILE A 65 5.08 6.40 -1.61
C ILE A 65 5.47 5.86 -0.25
N ILE A 66 4.45 5.64 0.58
CA ILE A 66 4.59 4.92 1.83
C ILE A 66 4.65 3.42 1.49
N VAL A 67 5.81 2.81 1.71
CA VAL A 67 6.04 1.39 1.45
C VAL A 67 5.78 0.59 2.75
N ASN A 68 6.69 -0.29 3.12
CA ASN A 68 6.57 -1.14 4.29
C ASN A 68 7.25 -0.53 5.53
N ASP A 69 7.12 -1.22 6.65
CA ASP A 69 7.83 -0.95 7.90
C ASP A 69 9.34 -0.87 7.69
N SER A 70 9.99 0.16 8.22
CA SER A 70 11.43 0.39 8.00
C SER A 70 12.28 -0.74 8.59
N GLU A 71 11.90 -1.27 9.75
CA GLU A 71 12.66 -2.33 10.43
C GLU A 71 12.57 -3.65 9.65
N ALA A 72 11.36 -4.02 9.20
CA ALA A 72 11.15 -5.22 8.38
C ALA A 72 11.86 -5.10 7.02
N THR A 73 11.85 -3.92 6.41
CA THR A 73 12.55 -3.64 5.15
C THR A 73 14.05 -3.80 5.31
N ALA A 74 14.66 -3.19 6.33
CA ALA A 74 16.09 -3.31 6.61
C ALA A 74 16.50 -4.76 6.93
N LYS A 75 15.66 -5.52 7.64
CA LYS A 75 15.91 -6.94 7.92
C LYS A 75 15.83 -7.79 6.64
N GLY A 76 14.85 -7.54 5.77
CA GLY A 76 14.76 -8.20 4.48
C GLY A 76 15.99 -7.94 3.61
N ILE A 77 16.46 -6.69 3.56
CA ILE A 77 17.70 -6.32 2.84
C ILE A 77 18.90 -7.03 3.46
N LYS A 78 19.01 -7.07 4.79
CA LYS A 78 20.11 -7.76 5.47
C LYS A 78 20.18 -9.25 5.13
N ASP A 79 19.03 -9.92 5.05
CA ASP A 79 18.98 -11.37 4.82
C ASP A 79 19.12 -11.75 3.34
N TYR A 80 18.62 -10.92 2.42
CA TYR A 80 18.51 -11.24 0.99
C TYR A 80 19.31 -10.31 0.06
N GLY A 81 20.00 -9.30 0.60
CA GLY A 81 20.72 -8.25 -0.12
C GLY A 81 19.84 -7.12 -0.64
N GLU A 82 18.57 -7.39 -0.92
CA GLU A 82 17.59 -6.43 -1.44
C GLU A 82 16.16 -6.89 -1.13
N VAL A 83 15.20 -5.97 -1.23
CA VAL A 83 13.76 -6.30 -1.28
C VAL A 83 13.12 -5.65 -2.49
N GLY A 84 12.05 -6.24 -3.00
CA GLY A 84 11.35 -5.79 -4.17
C GLY A 84 10.01 -5.10 -3.85
N LEU A 85 9.62 -4.18 -4.71
CA LEU A 85 8.31 -3.54 -4.73
C LEU A 85 7.71 -3.69 -6.13
N ILE A 86 6.55 -4.34 -6.21
CA ILE A 86 5.72 -4.29 -7.43
C ILE A 86 4.68 -3.19 -7.23
N LEU A 87 4.77 -2.14 -8.04
CA LEU A 87 4.01 -0.92 -7.86
C LEU A 87 3.09 -0.67 -9.06
N ALA A 88 1.78 -0.74 -8.84
CA ALA A 88 0.79 -0.26 -9.79
C ALA A 88 0.64 1.27 -9.69
N LEU A 89 0.84 1.96 -10.80
CA LEU A 89 0.64 3.39 -10.99
C LEU A 89 -0.58 3.63 -11.87
N GLY A 90 -1.45 4.54 -11.43
CA GLY A 90 -2.66 4.82 -12.19
C GLY A 90 -3.34 6.13 -11.84
N LYS A 91 -4.17 6.64 -12.74
CA LYS A 91 -5.01 7.81 -12.50
C LYS A 91 -6.22 7.40 -11.68
N VAL A 92 -6.63 8.24 -10.74
CA VAL A 92 -7.79 7.95 -9.89
C VAL A 92 -8.85 9.02 -10.02
N LEU A 93 -10.11 8.58 -10.11
CA LEU A 93 -11.24 9.46 -9.88
C LEU A 93 -11.53 9.50 -8.38
N TYR A 94 -11.56 10.69 -7.79
CA TYR A 94 -12.00 10.86 -6.42
C TYR A 94 -13.52 10.98 -6.36
N ASN A 95 -14.06 10.68 -5.18
CA ASN A 95 -15.48 10.74 -4.91
C ASN A 95 -16.06 12.13 -5.19
N ASP A 96 -17.34 12.17 -5.57
CA ASP A 96 -18.10 13.40 -5.77
C ASP A 96 -18.34 14.17 -4.45
N GLU A 97 -18.82 15.41 -4.57
CA GLU A 97 -19.13 16.28 -3.42
C GLU A 97 -20.18 15.66 -2.50
N ASP A 98 -21.17 14.98 -3.08
CA ASP A 98 -22.23 14.25 -2.37
C ASP A 98 -21.75 12.96 -1.71
N ARG A 99 -20.51 12.56 -1.98
CA ARG A 99 -19.86 11.35 -1.47
C ARG A 99 -20.65 10.07 -1.76
N THR A 100 -21.29 9.97 -2.92
CA THR A 100 -22.16 8.84 -3.32
C THR A 100 -21.46 7.49 -3.25
N PHE A 101 -20.23 7.38 -3.76
CA PHE A 101 -19.47 6.12 -3.70
C PHE A 101 -19.13 5.74 -2.25
N GLN A 102 -18.78 6.71 -1.41
CA GLN A 102 -18.51 6.47 0.00
C GLN A 102 -19.75 5.98 0.74
N LYS A 103 -20.92 6.59 0.52
CA LYS A 103 -22.20 6.16 1.10
C LYS A 103 -22.53 4.71 0.70
N TRP A 104 -22.43 4.40 -0.60
CA TRP A 104 -22.61 3.05 -1.12
C TRP A 104 -21.64 2.05 -0.49
N HIS A 105 -20.34 2.36 -0.48
CA HIS A 105 -19.32 1.46 0.06
C HIS A 105 -19.45 1.31 1.59
N GLU A 106 -19.90 2.33 2.33
CA GLU A 106 -20.26 2.19 3.76
C GLU A 106 -21.42 1.20 3.94
N ALA A 107 -22.51 1.35 3.19
CA ALA A 107 -23.65 0.43 3.25
C ALA A 107 -23.23 -1.00 2.90
N LEU A 108 -22.43 -1.19 1.86
CA LEU A 108 -21.92 -2.50 1.42
C LEU A 108 -21.16 -3.25 2.52
N LYS A 109 -20.52 -2.52 3.45
CA LYS A 109 -19.68 -3.05 4.53
C LYS A 109 -20.42 -3.25 5.85
N GLY A 110 -21.67 -2.81 5.94
CA GLY A 110 -22.49 -2.87 7.16
C GLY A 110 -22.59 -1.56 7.93
N GLY A 111 -22.32 -0.42 7.30
CA GLY A 111 -22.42 0.92 7.92
C GLY A 111 -21.12 1.45 8.52
N LYS A 112 -21.24 2.55 9.27
CA LYS A 112 -20.10 3.19 9.96
C LYS A 112 -19.74 2.39 11.22
N SER A 113 -18.44 2.21 11.47
CA SER A 113 -17.99 1.66 12.75
C SER A 113 -18.09 2.72 13.86
N LYS A 114 -18.15 2.28 15.12
CA LYS A 114 -18.11 3.17 16.30
C LYS A 114 -16.95 4.18 16.23
N TYR A 115 -15.77 3.70 15.82
CA TYR A 115 -14.59 4.55 15.63
C TYR A 115 -14.81 5.69 14.62
N VAL A 116 -15.48 5.41 13.50
CA VAL A 116 -15.75 6.43 12.47
C VAL A 116 -16.77 7.45 12.99
N ILE A 117 -17.79 7.00 13.73
CA ILE A 117 -18.79 7.88 14.35
C ILE A 117 -18.10 8.84 15.32
N GLU A 118 -17.31 8.32 16.26
CA GLU A 118 -16.60 9.15 17.24
C GLU A 118 -15.60 10.12 16.60
N ARG A 119 -15.01 9.78 15.44
CA ARG A 119 -14.13 10.69 14.70
C ARG A 119 -14.90 11.85 14.07
N ILE A 120 -16.09 11.56 13.52
CA ILE A 120 -16.96 12.59 12.93
C ILE A 120 -17.46 13.53 14.03
N GLU A 121 -17.85 13.00 15.19
CA GLU A 121 -18.25 13.80 16.36
C GLU A 121 -17.15 14.76 16.84
N ARG A 122 -15.88 14.35 16.72
CA ARG A 122 -14.70 15.18 17.02
C ARG A 122 -14.32 16.15 15.88
N GLY A 123 -15.16 16.30 14.86
CA GLY A 123 -14.92 17.20 13.72
C GLY A 123 -13.87 16.69 12.73
N ALA A 124 -13.44 15.44 12.82
CA ALA A 124 -12.43 14.88 11.93
C ALA A 124 -13.09 14.14 10.75
N TRP A 125 -13.20 14.83 9.61
CA TRP A 125 -13.87 14.32 8.43
C TRP A 125 -13.09 13.16 7.79
N SER A 126 -13.85 12.22 7.21
CA SER A 126 -13.25 11.10 6.47
C SER A 126 -12.65 11.59 5.15
N ARG A 127 -11.47 11.07 4.79
CA ARG A 127 -10.82 11.32 3.50
C ARG A 127 -11.74 10.93 2.34
N LEU A 128 -11.68 11.66 1.24
CA LEU A 128 -12.38 11.28 0.01
C LEU A 128 -11.88 9.90 -0.45
N ARG A 129 -12.82 9.05 -0.88
CA ARG A 129 -12.50 7.73 -1.41
C ARG A 129 -12.15 7.85 -2.89
N LYS A 130 -11.30 6.96 -3.36
CA LYS A 130 -11.05 6.74 -4.79
C LYS A 130 -12.19 5.88 -5.33
N VAL A 131 -12.83 6.31 -6.40
CA VAL A 131 -13.96 5.65 -7.05
C VAL A 131 -13.47 4.65 -8.10
N SER A 132 -12.44 5.04 -8.86
CA SER A 132 -11.81 4.22 -9.89
C SER A 132 -10.29 4.33 -9.84
N PHE A 133 -9.64 3.40 -10.51
CA PHE A 133 -8.21 3.38 -10.75
C PHE A 133 -7.98 2.94 -12.20
N ASP A 134 -7.53 3.87 -13.02
CA ASP A 134 -7.12 3.65 -14.40
C ASP A 134 -5.62 3.33 -14.38
N LEU A 135 -5.29 2.04 -14.52
CA LEU A 135 -3.91 1.56 -14.49
C LEU A 135 -3.17 2.12 -15.70
N GLN A 136 -2.00 2.72 -15.47
CA GLN A 136 -1.15 3.25 -16.54
C GLN A 136 0.18 2.49 -16.60
N GLN A 137 0.68 2.05 -15.45
CA GLN A 137 1.98 1.39 -15.38
C GLN A 137 2.06 0.40 -14.21
N ILE A 138 2.83 -0.66 -14.37
CA ILE A 138 3.31 -1.50 -13.27
C ILE A 138 4.84 -1.44 -13.26
N SER A 139 5.43 -1.01 -12.16
CA SER A 139 6.87 -0.90 -11.95
C SER A 139 7.40 -1.97 -11.02
N PHE A 140 8.58 -2.49 -11.31
CA PHE A 140 9.35 -3.40 -10.47
C PHE A 140 10.57 -2.66 -9.95
N ILE A 141 10.58 -2.37 -8.65
CA ILE A 141 11.59 -1.54 -8.00
C ILE A 141 12.35 -2.40 -6.99
N LYS A 142 13.68 -2.30 -6.98
CA LYS A 142 14.54 -2.92 -5.97
C LYS A 142 14.96 -1.90 -4.93
N ILE A 143 14.83 -2.26 -3.66
CA ILE A 143 15.21 -1.42 -2.52
C ILE A 143 16.39 -2.10 -1.84
N THR A 144 17.49 -1.37 -1.76
CA THR A 144 18.73 -1.77 -1.08
C THR A 144 19.04 -0.81 0.06
N ASP A 145 20.11 -1.06 0.82
CA ASP A 145 20.58 -0.12 1.83
C ASP A 145 20.86 1.27 1.23
N ASN A 146 21.42 1.33 0.01
CA ASN A 146 21.65 2.61 -0.69
C ASN A 146 20.34 3.35 -0.98
N THR A 147 19.29 2.61 -1.33
CA THR A 147 17.96 3.19 -1.54
C THR A 147 17.39 3.72 -0.24
N LEU A 148 17.51 2.97 0.87
CA LEU A 148 16.99 3.36 2.18
C LEU A 148 17.60 4.67 2.69
N VAL A 149 18.89 4.91 2.46
CA VAL A 149 19.56 6.17 2.84
C VAL A 149 18.96 7.39 2.14
N LYS A 150 18.44 7.21 0.91
CA LYS A 150 17.77 8.27 0.14
C LYS A 150 16.29 8.45 0.54
N CYS A 151 15.70 7.47 1.23
CA CYS A 151 14.29 7.48 1.58
C CYS A 151 13.99 8.36 2.80
N GLY A 152 12.80 8.95 2.80
CA GLY A 152 12.25 9.57 4.00
C GLY A 152 11.68 8.54 4.96
N SER A 153 11.19 9.02 6.11
CA SER A 153 10.39 8.22 7.03
C SER A 153 8.98 8.78 7.18
N PHE A 154 8.01 7.89 7.34
CA PHE A 154 6.63 8.24 7.63
C PHE A 154 6.21 7.63 8.98
N GLN A 155 5.34 8.32 9.72
CA GLN A 155 4.75 7.85 10.98
C GLN A 155 5.69 7.69 12.20
N ARG A 156 6.92 8.21 12.15
CA ARG A 156 7.87 8.15 13.29
C ARG A 156 7.28 8.62 14.63
N ASP A 157 6.50 9.71 14.62
CA ASP A 157 5.94 10.31 15.84
C ASP A 157 4.47 9.95 16.09
N PHE A 158 3.94 8.98 15.34
CA PHE A 158 2.52 8.61 15.43
C PHE A 158 2.29 7.59 16.56
N ARG A 159 1.07 7.56 17.09
CA ARG A 159 0.65 6.56 18.07
C ARG A 159 -0.51 5.72 17.54
N ASN A 160 -0.53 4.45 17.93
CA ASN A 160 -1.64 3.54 17.70
C ASN A 160 -2.83 3.90 18.61
N ALA A 161 -4.02 3.36 18.34
CA ALA A 161 -5.22 3.63 19.13
C ALA A 161 -5.05 3.30 20.64
N GLY A 162 -4.17 2.34 20.97
CA GLY A 162 -3.80 2.02 22.36
C GLY A 162 -2.64 2.84 22.93
N GLY A 163 -2.26 3.97 22.31
CA GLY A 163 -1.22 4.88 22.80
C GLY A 163 0.23 4.47 22.50
N GLN A 164 0.47 3.22 22.10
CA GLN A 164 1.81 2.74 21.76
C GLN A 164 2.38 3.44 20.52
N PRO A 165 3.69 3.74 20.47
CA PRO A 165 4.34 4.27 19.27
C PRO A 165 4.02 3.42 18.03
N ARG A 166 3.77 4.08 16.92
CA ARG A 166 3.58 3.44 15.63
C ARG A 166 4.94 3.26 15.00
N ARG A 167 5.16 2.10 14.36
CA ARG A 167 6.41 1.86 13.66
C ARG A 167 6.50 2.76 12.44
N GLU A 168 7.69 3.30 12.22
CA GLU A 168 7.97 4.11 11.04
C GLU A 168 7.95 3.26 9.77
N LYS A 169 7.60 3.90 8.67
CA LYS A 169 7.57 3.30 7.35
C LYS A 169 8.55 4.00 6.43
N VAL A 170 9.05 3.26 5.45
CA VAL A 170 9.88 3.81 4.37
C VAL A 170 9.00 4.70 3.49
N LEU A 171 9.47 5.93 3.25
CA LEU A 171 8.87 6.87 2.33
C LEU A 171 9.77 7.01 1.09
N LEU A 172 9.41 6.29 0.04
CA LEU A 172 10.13 6.26 -1.23
C LEU A 172 9.72 7.45 -2.10
N ASP A 173 10.67 8.12 -2.74
CA ASP A 173 10.40 9.25 -3.63
C ASP A 173 10.59 8.80 -5.09
N LEU A 174 9.50 8.75 -5.86
CA LEU A 174 9.53 8.24 -7.24
C LEU A 174 10.45 9.06 -8.16
N GLU A 175 10.72 10.32 -7.83
CA GLU A 175 11.59 11.19 -8.63
C GLU A 175 13.09 10.92 -8.39
N LYS A 176 13.43 10.00 -7.48
CA LYS A 176 14.83 9.75 -7.04
C LYS A 176 15.24 8.28 -7.14
N ILE A 177 14.49 7.46 -7.88
CA ILE A 177 14.64 5.99 -7.89
C ILE A 177 14.92 5.40 -9.27
N ASP A 178 15.48 6.19 -10.18
CA ASP A 178 15.72 5.75 -11.56
C ASP A 178 16.63 4.50 -11.61
N ASP A 179 17.68 4.46 -10.80
CA ASP A 179 18.61 3.31 -10.72
C ASP A 179 17.97 2.07 -10.09
N GLU A 180 16.95 2.28 -9.26
CA GLU A 180 16.22 1.25 -8.54
C GLU A 180 15.07 0.64 -9.38
N LEU A 181 14.65 1.29 -10.46
CA LEU A 181 13.63 0.79 -11.39
C LEU A 181 14.23 -0.29 -12.31
N VAL A 182 13.86 -1.54 -12.05
CA VAL A 182 14.38 -2.70 -12.82
C VAL A 182 13.63 -2.89 -14.12
N HIS A 183 12.31 -2.75 -14.07
CA HIS A 183 11.42 -3.00 -15.20
C HIS A 183 10.09 -2.29 -15.00
N PHE A 184 9.41 -1.98 -16.10
CA PHE A 184 8.04 -1.49 -16.06
C PHE A 184 7.25 -1.95 -17.28
N ILE A 185 5.93 -1.98 -17.11
CA ILE A 185 4.94 -2.31 -18.14
C ILE A 185 3.93 -1.17 -18.19
N GLU A 186 3.66 -0.64 -19.38
CA GLU A 186 2.68 0.44 -19.62
C GLU A 186 1.37 -0.09 -20.24
N PHE A 187 0.27 0.65 -20.04
CA PHE A 187 -1.09 0.30 -20.46
C PHE A 187 -1.81 1.47 -21.14
#